data_AF-A0A6I9RQI2-F1
#
_entry.id   AF-A0A6I9RQI2-F1
#
_cell.length_a   1.000
_cell.length_b   1.000
_cell.length_c   1.000
_cell.angle_alpha   90.00
_cell.angle_beta   90.00
_cell.angle_gamma   90.00
#
_symmetry.space_group_name_H-M   'P 1'
#
loop_
_entity.id
_entity.type
_entity.pdbx_description
1 polymer ?
#
loop_
_entity_poly.entity_id
_entity_poly.type
_entity_poly.pdbx_seq_one_letter_code
_entity_poly.pdbx_strand_id
1 'polypeptide(L)'
;MAVPASFSSICSPPRSLPNSGFRRQTFRFRCMSSPSGEEEYLVDAPVSIGDGFSFSGGKYSDGPSRSDEWFAQGKMIKAHPVYGGKGKAKDPIFGLTMGAGSQSPADVFRWFCIEKGSSANPLVILIHGFPSQAYSYRKVLPVLSEDYHAVAFDWLGFGFSDKPQPKYGFDYTLDGRHYKPQLYYASSLESLVNEMAPERLSLVVQGYFAPVVVKYASCHQEKLRDLVLINPPLMEKHAKLPSTLALFSNFLLGEIFSQDPLRASDKALTSCGPYMMKEEDAMVYRRPYLTSGSSGFALNAISRAMKKDLKAGHHVQEDSGEELGRIIAEIIRKSK
;
A
#
# COMPACT_ATOMS: atom_id res chain seq x y z
N MET A 1 -0.43 33.65 69.96
CA MET A 1 0.17 32.99 71.13
C MET A 1 -0.97 32.46 71.99
N ALA A 2 -0.82 31.24 72.51
CA ALA A 2 -1.70 30.52 73.44
C ALA A 2 -2.99 29.86 72.87
N VAL A 3 -2.91 28.53 72.76
CA VAL A 3 -4.02 27.59 73.05
C VAL A 3 -3.89 27.23 74.54
N PRO A 4 -4.99 27.05 75.29
CA PRO A 4 -5.37 25.71 75.81
C PRO A 4 -6.91 25.58 75.98
N ALA A 5 -7.60 24.48 76.31
CA ALA A 5 -7.34 23.05 76.48
C ALA A 5 -8.71 22.33 76.56
N SER A 6 -8.72 21.03 76.23
CA SER A 6 -9.46 19.91 76.85
C SER A 6 -10.98 19.99 77.14
N PHE A 7 -11.75 18.98 76.71
CA PHE A 7 -12.35 17.97 77.61
C PHE A 7 -12.98 16.80 76.81
N SER A 8 -12.87 15.62 77.38
CA SER A 8 -13.30 14.30 76.89
C SER A 8 -14.64 13.86 77.50
N SER A 9 -15.43 13.06 76.77
CA SER A 9 -16.48 12.13 77.25
C SER A 9 -17.07 11.41 76.03
N ILE A 10 -16.64 10.18 75.67
CA ILE A 10 -17.11 8.86 76.11
C ILE A 10 -18.64 8.68 76.08
N CYS A 11 -19.16 8.09 75.00
CA CYS A 11 -20.21 7.07 75.04
C CYS A 11 -20.21 6.25 73.73
N SER A 12 -20.14 4.93 73.86
CA SER A 12 -19.88 3.93 72.80
C SER A 12 -21.17 3.48 72.07
N PRO A 13 -21.13 2.50 71.13
CA PRO A 13 -21.56 2.65 69.73
C PRO A 13 -22.91 1.98 69.40
N PRO A 14 -23.36 2.04 68.14
CA PRO A 14 -23.78 0.79 67.50
C PRO A 14 -23.15 0.58 66.11
N ARG A 15 -23.12 -0.70 65.75
CA ARG A 15 -22.30 -1.35 64.72
C ARG A 15 -22.75 -1.07 63.29
N SER A 16 -21.73 -0.83 62.46
CA SER A 16 -21.48 -1.33 61.09
C SER A 16 -22.60 -1.25 60.02
N LEU A 17 -22.33 -0.45 58.98
CA LEU A 17 -22.50 -0.88 57.59
C LEU A 17 -21.19 -0.62 56.81
N PRO A 18 -20.80 -1.55 55.90
CA PRO A 18 -19.43 -1.67 55.41
C PRO A 18 -19.08 -0.72 54.26
N ASN A 19 -17.80 -0.35 54.22
CA ASN A 19 -17.10 0.29 53.10
C ASN A 19 -17.42 -0.40 51.76
N SER A 20 -18.25 0.23 50.91
CA SER A 20 -18.28 -0.10 49.48
C SER A 20 -17.14 0.63 48.79
N GLY A 21 -15.94 0.07 48.90
CA GLY A 21 -14.83 0.45 48.02
C GLY A 21 -15.22 0.16 46.57
N PHE A 22 -15.15 1.18 45.72
CA PHE A 22 -15.26 1.01 44.27
C PHE A 22 -14.12 0.12 43.78
N ARG A 23 -14.41 -1.16 43.61
CA ARG A 23 -13.50 -2.15 43.04
C ARG A 23 -13.39 -1.90 41.54
N ARG A 24 -12.25 -1.36 41.08
CA ARG A 24 -11.89 -1.38 39.65
C ARG A 24 -11.93 -2.83 39.17
N GLN A 25 -12.89 -3.18 38.32
CA GLN A 25 -12.86 -4.44 37.58
C GLN A 25 -11.65 -4.39 36.64
N THR A 26 -10.60 -5.13 37.01
CA THR A 26 -9.51 -5.46 36.11
C THR A 26 -9.94 -6.69 35.31
N PHE A 27 -10.24 -6.50 34.03
CA PHE A 27 -10.43 -7.63 33.13
C PHE A 27 -9.09 -8.31 32.92
N ARG A 28 -8.91 -9.47 33.57
CA ARG A 28 -7.76 -10.36 33.39
C ARG A 28 -8.05 -11.21 32.15
N PHE A 29 -7.47 -10.84 31.00
CA PHE A 29 -7.51 -11.70 29.83
C PHE A 29 -6.66 -12.95 30.10
N ARG A 30 -7.29 -14.12 30.11
CA ARG A 30 -6.62 -15.42 30.20
C ARG A 30 -6.53 -15.98 28.79
N CYS A 31 -5.37 -15.86 28.17
CA CYS A 31 -5.05 -16.55 26.93
C CYS A 31 -4.70 -18.00 27.28
N MET A 32 -5.43 -18.96 26.71
CA MET A 32 -5.08 -20.38 26.73
C MET A 32 -4.91 -20.83 25.29
N SER A 33 -3.70 -21.27 24.94
CA SER A 33 -3.42 -21.98 23.70
C SER A 33 -3.50 -23.48 23.96
N SER A 34 -4.28 -24.20 23.17
CA SER A 34 -4.28 -25.67 23.15
C SER A 34 -2.95 -26.17 22.58
N PRO A 35 -2.30 -27.19 23.18
CA PRO A 35 -1.16 -27.84 22.57
C PRO A 35 -1.67 -28.97 21.67
N SER A 36 -1.68 -28.72 20.37
CA SER A 36 -1.58 -29.79 19.38
C SER A 36 -0.44 -29.39 18.46
N GLY A 37 0.72 -29.98 18.71
CA GLY A 37 1.82 -29.91 17.78
C GLY A 37 1.41 -30.58 16.48
N GLU A 38 1.84 -29.99 15.37
CA GLU A 38 2.63 -30.67 14.34
C GLU A 38 3.13 -29.63 13.32
N GLU A 39 4.45 -29.65 13.17
CA GLU A 39 5.27 -29.29 12.00
C GLU A 39 5.45 -27.80 11.63
N GLU A 40 6.52 -27.25 12.21
CA GLU A 40 7.36 -26.19 11.64
C GLU A 40 7.97 -26.71 10.33
N TYR A 41 7.47 -26.27 9.18
CA TYR A 41 8.05 -26.65 7.88
C TYR A 41 9.25 -25.76 7.55
N LEU A 42 10.44 -26.33 7.74
CA LEU A 42 11.64 -25.95 7.00
C LEU A 42 11.42 -26.28 5.52
N VAL A 43 11.41 -25.27 4.66
CA VAL A 43 11.27 -25.45 3.21
C VAL A 43 12.66 -25.50 2.59
N ASP A 44 13.17 -26.72 2.38
CA ASP A 44 14.22 -26.97 1.40
C ASP A 44 13.60 -26.86 0.00
N ALA A 45 14.00 -25.85 -0.76
CA ALA A 45 13.58 -25.67 -2.15
C ALA A 45 14.73 -25.98 -3.12
N PRO A 46 14.54 -26.87 -4.11
CA PRO A 46 15.47 -26.97 -5.21
C PRO A 46 15.45 -25.68 -6.05
N VAL A 47 16.66 -25.26 -6.40
CA VAL A 47 17.06 -23.96 -6.93
C VAL A 47 16.12 -23.47 -8.06
N SER A 48 15.41 -22.37 -7.83
CA SER A 48 14.86 -21.54 -8.90
C SER A 48 15.74 -20.32 -9.06
N ILE A 49 16.11 -20.00 -10.30
CA ILE A 49 16.96 -18.86 -10.64
C ILE A 49 16.15 -17.57 -10.41
N GLY A 50 16.11 -17.11 -9.16
CA GLY A 50 15.82 -15.72 -8.82
C GLY A 50 16.95 -14.82 -9.31
N ASP A 51 16.75 -13.50 -9.26
CA ASP A 51 17.76 -12.52 -9.66
C ASP A 51 19.01 -12.43 -8.75
N GLY A 52 19.15 -13.38 -7.81
CA GLY A 52 20.23 -13.43 -6.82
C GLY A 52 19.98 -12.62 -5.55
N PHE A 53 18.82 -11.95 -5.41
CA PHE A 53 18.53 -11.05 -4.28
C PHE A 53 17.30 -11.46 -3.42
N SER A 54 16.53 -12.47 -3.84
CA SER A 54 15.45 -13.03 -3.01
C SER A 54 16.00 -14.10 -2.05
N PHE A 55 15.77 -13.96 -0.74
CA PHE A 55 16.26 -14.91 0.29
C PHE A 55 15.53 -16.28 0.29
N SER A 56 14.46 -16.43 -0.48
CA SER A 56 13.55 -17.59 -0.43
C SER A 56 13.20 -18.14 -1.82
N GLY A 57 14.08 -17.97 -2.81
CA GLY A 57 13.85 -18.36 -4.21
C GLY A 57 13.70 -19.87 -4.41
N GLY A 58 12.47 -20.38 -4.36
CA GLY A 58 12.10 -21.77 -4.62
C GLY A 58 10.79 -21.89 -5.38
N LYS A 59 10.66 -22.92 -6.24
CA LYS A 59 9.39 -23.28 -6.85
C LYS A 59 8.61 -24.13 -5.84
N TYR A 60 7.51 -23.60 -5.29
CA TYR A 60 6.75 -24.22 -4.19
C TYR A 60 5.86 -25.40 -4.61
N SER A 61 5.66 -25.61 -5.92
CA SER A 61 4.94 -26.77 -6.45
C SER A 61 5.20 -26.96 -7.95
N ASP A 62 5.00 -28.19 -8.44
CA ASP A 62 5.18 -28.53 -9.85
C ASP A 62 3.98 -28.16 -10.75
N GLY A 63 2.82 -27.84 -10.16
CA GLY A 63 1.60 -27.42 -10.87
C GLY A 63 1.49 -25.89 -11.08
N PRO A 64 0.57 -25.43 -11.94
CA PRO A 64 0.29 -24.00 -12.10
C PRO A 64 -0.23 -23.42 -10.79
N SER A 65 0.41 -22.35 -10.29
CA SER A 65 -0.08 -21.64 -9.12
C SER A 65 -1.23 -20.69 -9.51
N ARG A 66 -2.08 -20.31 -8.57
CA ARG A 66 -3.07 -19.23 -8.79
C ARG A 66 -2.45 -17.94 -9.32
N SER A 67 -1.19 -17.70 -8.98
CA SER A 67 -0.46 -16.55 -9.47
C SER A 67 -0.12 -16.68 -10.96
N ASP A 68 0.18 -17.88 -11.43
CA ASP A 68 0.37 -18.18 -12.87
C ASP A 68 -0.96 -18.06 -13.63
N GLU A 69 -2.05 -18.59 -13.06
CA GLU A 69 -3.40 -18.45 -13.64
C GLU A 69 -3.85 -16.99 -13.71
N TRP A 70 -3.52 -16.19 -12.69
CA TRP A 70 -3.79 -14.76 -12.68
C TRP A 70 -2.96 -14.03 -13.73
N PHE A 71 -1.67 -14.33 -13.81
CA PHE A 71 -0.78 -13.74 -14.81
C PHE A 71 -1.24 -14.06 -16.23
N ALA A 72 -1.65 -15.31 -16.50
CA ALA A 72 -2.12 -15.76 -17.81
C ALA A 72 -3.41 -15.05 -18.27
N GLN A 73 -4.21 -14.52 -17.34
CA GLN A 73 -5.41 -13.74 -17.67
C GLN A 73 -5.10 -12.28 -18.01
N GLY A 74 -3.91 -11.79 -17.67
CA GLY A 74 -3.53 -10.40 -17.83
C GLY A 74 -2.80 -10.12 -19.12
N LYS A 75 -2.63 -8.82 -19.38
CA LYS A 75 -1.84 -8.29 -20.49
C LYS A 75 -0.83 -7.27 -19.98
N MET A 76 0.30 -7.18 -20.68
CA MET A 76 1.30 -6.15 -20.42
C MET A 76 1.03 -4.94 -21.32
N ILE A 77 0.79 -3.79 -20.71
CA ILE A 77 0.63 -2.51 -21.40
C ILE A 77 1.93 -1.73 -21.28
N LYS A 78 2.41 -1.18 -22.39
CA LYS A 78 3.61 -0.35 -22.42
C LYS A 78 3.23 1.10 -22.25
N ALA A 79 3.56 1.69 -21.10
CA ALA A 79 3.23 3.08 -20.80
C ALA A 79 4.28 3.70 -19.87
N HIS A 80 4.42 5.01 -19.97
CA HIS A 80 5.40 5.83 -19.25
C HIS A 80 6.85 5.59 -19.72
N PRO A 81 7.46 6.56 -20.42
CA PRO A 81 8.83 6.41 -20.93
C PRO A 81 9.86 6.43 -19.78
N VAL A 82 10.97 5.74 -20.01
CA VAL A 82 12.06 5.63 -19.05
C VAL A 82 12.94 6.89 -19.11
N TYR A 83 12.96 7.67 -18.03
CA TYR A 83 13.72 8.93 -18.01
C TYR A 83 15.10 8.80 -17.34
N GLY A 84 16.17 9.16 -18.08
CA GLY A 84 17.46 9.47 -17.47
C GLY A 84 18.21 8.30 -16.82
N GLY A 85 17.85 7.05 -17.12
CA GLY A 85 18.60 5.88 -16.67
C GLY A 85 19.99 5.85 -17.31
N LYS A 86 21.05 6.04 -16.51
CA LYS A 86 22.44 5.84 -16.96
C LYS A 86 23.03 4.61 -16.28
N GLY A 87 23.38 3.60 -17.08
CA GLY A 87 24.05 2.38 -16.62
C GLY A 87 23.11 1.31 -16.07
N LYS A 88 23.69 0.18 -15.64
CA LYS A 88 22.94 -0.94 -15.08
C LYS A 88 22.48 -0.64 -13.64
N ALA A 89 21.24 -0.99 -13.33
CA ALA A 89 20.65 -0.92 -12.00
C ALA A 89 21.51 -1.69 -11.01
N LYS A 90 21.76 -1.06 -9.87
CA LYS A 90 22.56 -1.61 -8.77
C LYS A 90 21.69 -1.78 -7.54
N ASP A 91 21.98 -2.81 -6.76
CA ASP A 91 21.30 -3.03 -5.49
C ASP A 91 21.67 -1.90 -4.49
N PRO A 92 20.72 -1.49 -3.63
CA PRO A 92 20.93 -0.36 -2.72
C PRO A 92 21.80 -0.69 -1.50
N ILE A 93 22.12 -1.96 -1.24
CA ILE A 93 22.86 -2.39 -0.04
C ILE A 93 24.36 -2.48 -0.33
N PHE A 94 24.73 -3.16 -1.41
CA PHE A 94 26.10 -3.53 -1.76
C PHE A 94 26.59 -2.84 -3.05
N GLY A 95 25.69 -2.23 -3.82
CA GLY A 95 26.04 -1.57 -5.09
C GLY A 95 26.43 -2.54 -6.21
N LEU A 96 26.06 -3.81 -6.08
CA LEU A 96 26.24 -4.87 -7.08
C LEU A 96 25.23 -4.70 -8.21
N THR A 97 25.63 -5.08 -9.41
CA THR A 97 24.75 -5.02 -10.57
C THR A 97 23.63 -6.04 -10.43
N MET A 98 22.39 -5.59 -10.54
CA MET A 98 21.22 -6.47 -10.46
C MET A 98 21.07 -7.34 -11.71
N GLY A 99 20.42 -8.51 -11.55
CA GLY A 99 20.12 -9.42 -12.67
C GLY A 99 19.29 -8.76 -13.78
N ALA A 100 19.32 -9.36 -14.97
CA ALA A 100 18.67 -8.81 -16.17
C ALA A 100 17.15 -8.58 -16.00
N GLY A 101 16.47 -9.46 -15.25
CA GLY A 101 15.03 -9.32 -14.95
C GLY A 101 14.66 -8.13 -14.05
N SER A 102 15.66 -7.52 -13.42
CA SER A 102 15.51 -6.39 -12.48
C SER A 102 16.04 -5.07 -13.04
N GLN A 103 16.47 -5.08 -14.29
CA GLN A 103 16.86 -3.88 -15.03
C GLN A 103 15.62 -3.18 -15.59
N SER A 104 15.63 -1.86 -15.59
CA SER A 104 14.60 -1.09 -16.30
C SER A 104 14.68 -1.36 -17.80
N PRO A 105 13.55 -1.39 -18.52
CA PRO A 105 13.54 -1.45 -19.98
C PRO A 105 14.26 -0.22 -20.57
N ALA A 106 14.63 -0.31 -21.85
CA ALA A 106 15.39 0.74 -22.52
C ALA A 106 14.51 1.94 -22.93
N ASP A 107 13.22 1.72 -23.15
CA ASP A 107 12.30 2.66 -23.79
C ASP A 107 11.12 3.04 -22.87
N VAL A 108 10.30 2.06 -22.49
CA VAL A 108 9.00 2.28 -21.84
C VAL A 108 8.73 1.20 -20.79
N PHE A 109 8.13 1.59 -19.67
CA PHE A 109 7.76 0.64 -18.63
C PHE A 109 6.57 -0.22 -19.02
N ARG A 110 6.55 -1.44 -18.47
CA ARG A 110 5.49 -2.41 -18.68
C ARG A 110 4.63 -2.53 -17.43
N TRP A 111 3.33 -2.40 -17.66
CA TRP A 111 2.28 -2.45 -16.66
C TRP A 111 1.47 -3.72 -16.84
N PHE A 112 1.26 -4.46 -15.77
CA PHE A 112 0.37 -5.60 -15.79
C PHE A 112 -1.06 -5.14 -15.55
N CYS A 113 -1.96 -5.51 -16.46
CA CYS A 113 -3.38 -5.16 -16.41
C CYS A 113 -4.25 -6.41 -16.62
N ILE A 114 -5.37 -6.46 -15.91
CA ILE A 114 -6.43 -7.46 -16.07
C ILE A 114 -7.69 -6.74 -16.50
N GLU A 115 -8.36 -7.27 -17.51
CA GLU A 115 -9.60 -6.70 -18.02
C GLU A 115 -10.70 -7.78 -18.04
N LYS A 116 -11.91 -7.36 -17.72
CA LYS A 116 -13.14 -8.16 -17.83
C LYS A 116 -14.26 -7.29 -18.36
N GLY A 117 -15.21 -7.90 -19.06
CA GLY A 117 -16.35 -7.20 -19.64
C GLY A 117 -16.10 -6.71 -21.07
N SER A 118 -17.16 -6.26 -21.72
CA SER A 118 -17.10 -5.78 -23.10
C SER A 118 -16.42 -4.42 -23.18
N SER A 119 -15.50 -4.22 -24.13
CA SER A 119 -14.87 -2.92 -24.39
C SER A 119 -15.83 -1.84 -24.90
N ALA A 120 -17.06 -2.21 -25.26
CA ALA A 120 -18.12 -1.27 -25.62
C ALA A 120 -18.82 -0.66 -24.39
N ASN A 121 -18.66 -1.26 -23.21
CA ASN A 121 -19.25 -0.78 -21.98
C ASN A 121 -18.42 0.36 -21.37
N PRO A 122 -18.99 1.21 -20.49
CA PRO A 122 -18.24 2.25 -19.82
C PRO A 122 -17.04 1.69 -19.04
N LEU A 123 -15.87 2.33 -19.21
CA LEU A 123 -14.62 1.92 -18.58
C LEU A 123 -14.59 2.31 -17.09
N VAL A 124 -14.26 1.34 -16.24
CA VAL A 124 -13.93 1.54 -14.83
C VAL A 124 -12.55 0.97 -14.51
N ILE A 125 -11.68 1.79 -13.91
CA ILE A 125 -10.33 1.37 -13.50
C ILE A 125 -10.28 1.23 -11.98
N LEU A 126 -9.85 0.05 -11.52
CA LEU A 126 -9.66 -0.34 -10.13
C LEU A 126 -8.18 -0.21 -9.75
N ILE A 127 -7.90 0.68 -8.78
CA ILE A 127 -6.56 1.10 -8.38
C ILE A 127 -6.28 0.64 -6.95
N HIS A 128 -5.37 -0.33 -6.82
CA HIS A 128 -5.05 -0.92 -5.53
C HIS A 128 -4.29 0.03 -4.60
N GLY A 129 -4.38 -0.23 -3.29
CA GLY A 129 -3.68 0.49 -2.24
C GLY A 129 -2.27 -0.02 -1.94
N PHE A 130 -1.73 0.37 -0.78
CA PHE A 130 -0.36 0.08 -0.38
C PHE A 130 -0.27 -0.71 0.94
N PRO A 131 0.54 -1.78 1.00
CA PRO A 131 1.01 -2.61 -0.12
C PRO A 131 -0.12 -3.53 -0.59
N SER A 132 -0.27 -3.70 -1.91
CA SER A 132 -1.22 -4.63 -2.51
C SER A 132 -0.87 -4.84 -3.99
N GLN A 133 -1.75 -5.48 -4.74
CA GLN A 133 -1.69 -5.65 -6.20
C GLN A 133 -3.11 -5.84 -6.76
N ALA A 134 -3.28 -5.79 -8.09
CA ALA A 134 -4.54 -5.93 -8.82
C ALA A 134 -5.36 -7.18 -8.42
N TYR A 135 -4.69 -8.24 -7.94
CA TYR A 135 -5.31 -9.45 -7.41
C TYR A 135 -6.32 -9.21 -6.27
N SER A 136 -6.24 -8.06 -5.59
CA SER A 136 -7.27 -7.62 -4.63
C SER A 136 -8.66 -7.53 -5.24
N TYR A 137 -8.75 -7.22 -6.54
CA TYR A 137 -10.00 -7.06 -7.26
C TYR A 137 -10.47 -8.33 -7.98
N ARG A 138 -9.85 -9.50 -7.77
CA ARG A 138 -10.22 -10.76 -8.44
C ARG A 138 -11.70 -11.15 -8.31
N LYS A 139 -12.34 -10.76 -7.20
CA LYS A 139 -13.78 -10.98 -6.95
C LYS A 139 -14.66 -9.81 -7.39
N VAL A 140 -14.08 -8.63 -7.57
CA VAL A 140 -14.79 -7.41 -7.97
C VAL A 140 -14.91 -7.34 -9.49
N LEU A 141 -13.85 -7.72 -10.21
CA LEU A 141 -13.80 -7.70 -11.67
C LEU A 141 -14.95 -8.47 -12.34
N PRO A 142 -15.30 -9.72 -11.93
CA PRO A 142 -16.42 -10.43 -12.54
C PRO A 142 -17.77 -9.73 -12.32
N VAL A 143 -18.01 -9.18 -11.13
CA VAL A 143 -19.25 -8.50 -10.79
C VAL A 143 -19.42 -7.22 -11.60
N LEU A 144 -18.36 -6.41 -11.71
CA LEU A 144 -18.41 -5.19 -12.52
C LEU A 144 -18.47 -5.48 -14.01
N SER A 145 -17.95 -6.61 -14.46
CA SER A 145 -17.89 -6.95 -15.88
C SER A 145 -19.24 -7.22 -16.54
N GLU A 146 -20.30 -7.38 -15.75
CA GLU A 146 -21.68 -7.51 -16.25
C GLU A 146 -22.13 -6.24 -16.97
N ASP A 147 -21.78 -5.06 -16.43
CA ASP A 147 -22.24 -3.76 -16.92
C ASP A 147 -21.10 -2.83 -17.41
N TYR A 148 -19.85 -3.12 -17.04
CA TYR A 148 -18.69 -2.24 -17.28
C TYR A 148 -17.53 -2.97 -17.98
N HIS A 149 -16.71 -2.20 -18.69
CA HIS A 149 -15.34 -2.66 -19.02
C HIS A 149 -14.49 -2.43 -17.78
N ALA A 150 -14.27 -3.47 -17.00
CA ALA A 150 -13.58 -3.39 -15.72
C ALA A 150 -12.09 -3.73 -15.89
N VAL A 151 -11.23 -2.80 -15.49
CA VAL A 151 -9.76 -2.94 -15.59
C VAL A 151 -9.14 -2.79 -14.20
N ALA A 152 -8.22 -3.68 -13.85
CA ALA A 152 -7.36 -3.53 -12.68
C ALA A 152 -5.89 -3.63 -13.12
N PHE A 153 -5.00 -2.84 -12.54
CA PHE A 153 -3.58 -2.86 -12.89
C PHE A 153 -2.69 -2.91 -11.66
N ASP A 154 -1.46 -3.38 -11.84
CA ASP A 154 -0.40 -3.31 -10.82
C ASP A 154 0.40 -2.02 -11.00
N TRP A 155 0.55 -1.24 -9.94
CA TRP A 155 1.43 -0.07 -9.94
C TRP A 155 2.87 -0.48 -10.28
N LEU A 156 3.66 0.40 -10.93
CA LEU A 156 5.12 0.20 -11.03
C LEU A 156 5.70 -0.02 -9.63
N GLY A 157 6.54 -1.05 -9.49
CA GLY A 157 7.04 -1.52 -8.20
C GLY A 157 6.19 -2.59 -7.51
N PHE A 158 5.03 -2.99 -8.06
CA PHE A 158 4.14 -4.01 -7.49
C PHE A 158 3.83 -5.15 -8.46
N GLY A 159 3.36 -6.25 -7.90
CA GLY A 159 2.78 -7.39 -8.63
C GLY A 159 3.64 -7.83 -9.81
N PHE A 160 3.07 -7.83 -11.01
CA PHE A 160 3.73 -8.22 -12.25
C PHE A 160 4.24 -7.05 -13.10
N SER A 161 3.93 -5.80 -12.71
CA SER A 161 4.50 -4.61 -13.36
C SER A 161 6.00 -4.49 -13.13
N ASP A 162 6.67 -3.71 -13.98
CA ASP A 162 8.09 -3.43 -13.85
C ASP A 162 8.41 -2.79 -12.48
N LYS A 163 9.61 -3.10 -11.96
CA LYS A 163 10.07 -2.70 -10.62
C LYS A 163 11.34 -1.86 -10.74
N PRO A 164 11.27 -0.67 -11.34
CA PRO A 164 12.44 0.17 -11.55
C PRO A 164 13.12 0.48 -10.22
N GLN A 165 14.45 0.48 -10.21
CA GLN A 165 15.18 0.98 -9.07
C GLN A 165 15.17 2.51 -9.06
N PRO A 166 15.10 3.17 -7.88
CA PRO A 166 15.24 4.61 -7.79
C PRO A 166 16.51 5.07 -8.49
N LYS A 167 16.44 6.18 -9.26
CA LYS A 167 17.52 6.74 -10.10
C LYS A 167 17.80 5.99 -11.41
N TYR A 168 17.08 4.91 -11.70
CA TYR A 168 17.22 4.13 -12.94
C TYR A 168 15.94 4.19 -13.77
N GLY A 169 15.45 5.40 -14.06
CA GLY A 169 14.30 5.59 -14.95
C GLY A 169 13.00 5.99 -14.28
N PHE A 170 12.87 5.77 -12.97
CA PHE A 170 11.66 6.09 -12.19
C PHE A 170 12.02 6.52 -10.77
N ASP A 171 11.27 7.48 -10.22
CA ASP A 171 11.30 7.85 -8.80
C ASP A 171 9.91 7.58 -8.21
N TYR A 172 9.86 7.05 -7.00
CA TYR A 172 8.60 6.62 -6.37
C TYR A 172 7.90 7.72 -5.58
N THR A 173 8.24 8.99 -5.84
CA THR A 173 7.61 10.15 -5.20
C THR A 173 6.13 10.25 -5.58
N LEU A 174 5.29 10.46 -4.57
CA LEU A 174 3.85 10.66 -4.76
C LEU A 174 3.52 12.12 -5.05
N ASP A 175 4.34 13.05 -4.52
CA ASP A 175 4.15 14.50 -4.65
C ASP A 175 5.40 15.20 -5.22
N GLY A 176 5.19 16.05 -6.22
CA GLY A 176 6.22 16.74 -7.03
C GLY A 176 6.88 17.94 -6.35
N ARG A 177 7.03 17.93 -5.03
CA ARG A 177 7.47 19.10 -4.22
C ARG A 177 8.96 19.42 -4.27
N HIS A 178 9.77 18.67 -5.01
CA HIS A 178 11.19 19.00 -5.21
C HIS A 178 11.35 19.75 -6.54
N TYR A 179 12.43 20.52 -6.67
CA TYR A 179 12.83 21.38 -7.80
C TYR A 179 12.74 20.78 -9.22
N LYS A 180 12.38 19.50 -9.36
CA LYS A 180 11.82 18.89 -10.57
C LYS A 180 10.34 18.55 -10.37
N PRO A 181 9.40 19.19 -11.09
CA PRO A 181 7.95 19.01 -10.94
C PRO A 181 7.45 17.69 -11.56
N GLN A 182 8.21 16.60 -11.45
CA GLN A 182 7.81 15.30 -11.98
C GLN A 182 7.14 14.49 -10.87
N LEU A 183 5.80 14.53 -10.87
CA LEU A 183 4.94 13.59 -10.15
C LEU A 183 5.01 12.24 -10.86
N TYR A 184 6.03 11.43 -10.58
CA TYR A 184 6.25 10.20 -11.34
C TYR A 184 5.04 9.26 -11.24
N TYR A 185 4.47 9.05 -10.05
CA TYR A 185 3.26 8.22 -9.95
C TYR A 185 2.04 8.80 -10.68
N ALA A 186 1.75 10.11 -10.55
CA ALA A 186 0.60 10.71 -11.23
C ALA A 186 0.78 10.77 -12.76
N SER A 187 1.97 11.15 -13.25
CA SER A 187 2.29 11.16 -14.68
C SER A 187 2.34 9.75 -15.28
N SER A 188 2.74 8.75 -14.48
CA SER A 188 2.73 7.36 -14.90
C SER A 188 1.31 6.79 -14.97
N LEU A 189 0.44 7.17 -14.02
CA LEU A 189 -1.00 6.89 -14.10
C LEU A 189 -1.62 7.56 -15.33
N GLU A 190 -1.32 8.83 -15.57
CA GLU A 190 -1.78 9.56 -16.75
C GLU A 190 -1.35 8.88 -18.04
N SER A 191 -0.08 8.47 -18.12
CA SER A 191 0.45 7.73 -19.29
C SER A 191 -0.32 6.42 -19.52
N LEU A 192 -0.59 5.67 -18.45
CA LEU A 192 -1.34 4.42 -18.53
C LEU A 192 -2.81 4.66 -18.92
N VAL A 193 -3.47 5.67 -18.33
CA VAL A 193 -4.85 6.03 -18.66
C VAL A 193 -4.96 6.49 -20.11
N ASN A 194 -4.01 7.28 -20.60
CA ASN A 194 -4.01 7.72 -22.01
C ASN A 194 -3.87 6.56 -22.99
N GLU A 195 -3.12 5.52 -22.63
CA GLU A 195 -2.97 4.31 -23.44
C GLU A 195 -4.25 3.44 -23.43
N MET A 196 -4.96 3.38 -22.30
CA MET A 196 -6.12 2.49 -22.13
C MET A 196 -7.47 3.14 -22.44
N ALA A 197 -7.58 4.45 -22.26
CA ALA A 197 -8.84 5.17 -22.18
C ALA A 197 -8.86 6.40 -23.11
N PRO A 198 -9.21 6.22 -24.39
CA PRO A 198 -9.42 7.35 -25.29
C PRO A 198 -10.58 8.22 -24.83
N GLU A 199 -11.62 7.61 -24.24
CA GLU A 199 -12.83 8.26 -23.77
C GLU A 199 -12.83 8.57 -22.26
N ARG A 200 -13.97 9.05 -21.74
CA ARG A 200 -14.17 9.25 -20.31
C ARG A 200 -14.16 7.92 -19.56
N LEU A 201 -13.77 7.94 -18.29
CA LEU A 201 -13.66 6.75 -17.43
C LEU A 201 -14.07 7.04 -15.98
N SER A 202 -14.37 5.97 -15.23
CA SER A 202 -14.56 6.04 -13.77
C SER A 202 -13.34 5.45 -13.06
N LEU A 203 -12.88 6.12 -11.99
CA LEU A 203 -11.73 5.68 -11.20
C LEU A 203 -12.18 5.23 -9.81
N VAL A 204 -11.73 4.05 -9.38
CA VAL A 204 -11.93 3.53 -8.04
C VAL A 204 -10.57 3.30 -7.40
N VAL A 205 -10.23 4.05 -6.35
CA VAL A 205 -8.91 3.98 -5.71
C VAL A 205 -9.02 3.60 -4.24
N GLN A 206 -8.11 2.74 -3.81
CA GLN A 206 -8.02 2.30 -2.41
C GLN A 206 -6.77 2.84 -1.70
N GLY A 207 -6.92 3.27 -0.45
CA GLY A 207 -5.80 3.47 0.48
C GLY A 207 -4.83 4.59 0.10
N TYR A 208 -3.54 4.36 0.37
CA TYR A 208 -2.49 5.39 0.32
C TYR A 208 -2.17 5.96 -1.07
N PHE A 209 -2.66 5.36 -2.15
CA PHE A 209 -2.54 5.93 -3.50
C PHE A 209 -3.67 6.92 -3.84
N ALA A 210 -4.69 7.06 -2.98
CA ALA A 210 -5.77 8.01 -3.21
C ALA A 210 -5.30 9.46 -3.49
N PRO A 211 -4.30 10.03 -2.78
CA PRO A 211 -3.80 11.38 -3.09
C PRO A 211 -3.26 11.53 -4.52
N VAL A 212 -2.58 10.50 -5.06
CA VAL A 212 -2.08 10.49 -6.45
C VAL A 212 -3.25 10.55 -7.43
N VAL A 213 -4.28 9.75 -7.20
CA VAL A 213 -5.45 9.68 -8.08
C VAL A 213 -6.30 10.95 -7.98
N VAL A 214 -6.44 11.52 -6.78
CA VAL A 214 -7.10 12.82 -6.58
C VAL A 214 -6.34 13.93 -7.31
N LYS A 215 -5.00 13.91 -7.28
CA LYS A 215 -4.19 14.86 -8.04
C LYS A 215 -4.42 14.73 -9.54
N TYR A 216 -4.41 13.51 -10.08
CA TYR A 216 -4.77 13.24 -11.47
C TYR A 216 -6.18 13.75 -11.79
N ALA A 217 -7.16 13.39 -10.97
CA ALA A 217 -8.55 13.79 -11.15
C ALA A 217 -8.76 15.31 -11.17
N SER A 218 -8.03 16.03 -10.32
CA SER A 218 -8.06 17.48 -10.30
C SER A 218 -7.51 18.13 -11.57
N CYS A 219 -6.58 17.46 -12.26
CA CYS A 219 -5.98 17.96 -13.51
C CYS A 219 -6.73 17.50 -14.77
N HIS A 220 -7.57 16.47 -14.68
CA HIS A 220 -8.25 15.83 -15.81
C HIS A 220 -9.76 15.63 -15.57
N GLN A 221 -10.44 16.65 -15.05
CA GLN A 221 -11.89 16.57 -14.74
C GLN A 221 -12.74 16.25 -15.97
N GLU A 222 -12.30 16.67 -17.16
CA GLU A 222 -12.93 16.39 -18.44
C GLU A 222 -12.88 14.90 -18.80
N LYS A 223 -11.90 14.14 -18.32
CA LYS A 223 -11.75 12.69 -18.56
C LYS A 223 -12.57 11.85 -17.58
N LEU A 224 -13.01 12.39 -16.45
CA LEU A 224 -13.68 11.60 -15.42
C LEU A 224 -15.21 11.61 -15.54
N ARG A 225 -15.80 10.42 -15.40
CA ARG A 225 -17.23 10.25 -15.09
C ARG A 225 -17.42 10.27 -13.58
N ASP A 226 -16.74 9.35 -12.89
CA ASP A 226 -16.83 9.19 -11.44
C ASP A 226 -15.45 8.99 -10.80
N LEU A 227 -15.33 9.41 -9.54
CA LEU A 227 -14.19 9.11 -8.68
C LEU A 227 -14.69 8.51 -7.36
N VAL A 228 -14.31 7.26 -7.09
CA VAL A 228 -14.67 6.53 -5.87
C VAL A 228 -13.43 6.31 -5.03
N LEU A 229 -13.47 6.78 -3.77
CA LEU A 229 -12.36 6.64 -2.82
C LEU A 229 -12.71 5.60 -1.75
N ILE A 230 -11.88 4.57 -1.61
CA ILE A 230 -12.05 3.49 -0.63
C ILE A 230 -10.93 3.58 0.41
N ASN A 231 -11.28 3.82 1.67
CA ASN A 231 -10.32 3.96 2.77
C ASN A 231 -9.13 4.93 2.50
N PRO A 232 -9.36 6.12 1.92
CA PRO A 232 -8.28 7.08 1.70
C PRO A 232 -7.69 7.64 3.01
N PRO A 233 -6.38 7.93 3.07
CA PRO A 233 -5.76 8.58 4.23
C PRO A 233 -6.12 10.08 4.26
N LEU A 234 -7.33 10.43 4.70
CA LEU A 234 -7.84 11.81 4.70
C LEU A 234 -7.62 12.58 6.00
N MET A 235 -7.24 11.89 7.08
CA MET A 235 -7.15 12.46 8.42
C MET A 235 -5.70 12.45 8.90
N GLU A 236 -5.38 13.34 9.84
CA GLU A 236 -4.09 13.42 10.53
C GLU A 236 -3.65 12.07 11.13
N LYS A 237 -4.59 11.25 11.65
CA LYS A 237 -4.29 9.90 12.13
C LYS A 237 -3.73 8.95 11.06
N HIS A 238 -3.94 9.25 9.78
CA HIS A 238 -3.42 8.51 8.63
C HIS A 238 -2.25 9.22 7.95
N ALA A 239 -1.78 10.35 8.48
CA ALA A 239 -0.60 11.07 7.99
C ALA A 239 0.73 10.42 8.42
N LYS A 240 0.66 9.23 9.02
CA LYS A 240 1.80 8.35 9.25
C LYS A 240 1.46 6.96 8.71
N LEU A 241 2.48 6.29 8.17
CA LEU A 241 2.36 4.87 7.84
C LEU A 241 2.14 4.05 9.14
N PRO A 242 1.33 2.97 9.09
CA PRO A 242 1.22 2.01 10.19
C PRO A 242 2.61 1.45 10.53
N SER A 243 2.83 1.07 11.78
CA SER A 243 4.15 0.62 12.26
C SER A 243 4.75 -0.53 11.43
N THR A 244 3.91 -1.47 10.99
CA THR A 244 4.31 -2.57 10.11
C THR A 244 4.87 -2.08 8.77
N LEU A 245 4.24 -1.07 8.15
CA LEU A 245 4.68 -0.49 6.88
C LEU A 245 5.83 0.50 7.07
N ALA A 246 5.82 1.26 8.15
CA ALA A 246 6.89 2.17 8.51
C ALA A 246 8.22 1.43 8.72
N LEU A 247 8.20 0.14 9.07
CA LEU A 247 9.40 -0.68 9.18
C LEU A 247 10.22 -0.71 7.88
N PHE A 248 9.55 -0.81 6.73
CA PHE A 248 10.20 -0.84 5.41
C PHE A 248 10.84 0.49 5.02
N SER A 249 10.45 1.59 5.68
CA SER A 249 11.05 2.90 5.42
C SER A 249 12.42 3.11 6.10
N ASN A 250 12.82 2.20 7.00
CA ASN A 250 14.07 2.33 7.75
C ASN A 250 15.26 1.87 6.89
N PHE A 251 16.42 2.50 7.08
CA PHE A 251 17.66 2.09 6.43
C PHE A 251 18.17 0.76 6.99
N LEU A 252 18.65 -0.12 6.11
CA LEU A 252 19.16 -1.47 6.35
C LEU A 252 18.09 -2.48 6.79
N LEU A 253 17.32 -2.14 7.83
CA LEU A 253 16.28 -3.01 8.35
C LEU A 253 15.12 -3.18 7.36
N GLY A 254 14.80 -2.12 6.61
CA GLY A 254 13.80 -2.17 5.56
C GLY A 254 14.24 -3.07 4.41
N GLU A 255 15.51 -3.01 4.03
CA GLU A 255 16.10 -3.82 2.95
C GLU A 255 16.20 -5.30 3.31
N ILE A 256 16.36 -5.66 4.58
CA ILE A 256 16.31 -7.06 5.01
C ILE A 256 14.86 -7.56 5.00
N PHE A 257 13.94 -6.80 5.60
CA PHE A 257 12.55 -7.27 5.76
C PHE A 257 11.70 -7.18 4.51
N SER A 258 12.03 -6.32 3.55
CA SER A 258 11.30 -6.27 2.28
C SER A 258 11.64 -7.44 1.35
N GLN A 259 12.73 -8.17 1.65
CA GLN A 259 13.14 -9.37 0.94
C GLN A 259 12.61 -10.67 1.60
N ASP A 260 11.99 -10.54 2.78
CA ASP A 260 11.22 -11.61 3.42
C ASP A 260 9.77 -11.55 2.90
N PRO A 261 9.32 -12.53 2.09
CA PRO A 261 7.99 -12.52 1.49
C PRO A 261 6.86 -12.52 2.52
N LEU A 262 7.01 -13.21 3.65
CA LEU A 262 5.98 -13.27 4.68
C LEU A 262 5.79 -11.91 5.35
N ARG A 263 6.89 -11.17 5.53
CA ARG A 263 6.84 -9.82 6.09
C ARG A 263 6.36 -8.80 5.07
N ALA A 264 6.91 -8.85 3.85
CA ALA A 264 6.60 -7.92 2.76
C ALA A 264 5.15 -8.05 2.26
N SER A 265 4.60 -9.27 2.25
CA SER A 265 3.21 -9.56 1.87
C SER A 265 2.33 -9.73 3.09
N ASP A 266 2.39 -10.88 3.76
CA ASP A 266 1.31 -11.34 4.63
C ASP A 266 1.15 -10.46 5.84
N LYS A 267 2.26 -10.20 6.53
CA LYS A 267 2.23 -9.37 7.73
C LYS A 267 1.80 -7.96 7.39
N ALA A 268 2.22 -7.43 6.24
CA ALA A 268 1.80 -6.13 5.77
C ALA A 268 0.29 -6.07 5.46
N LEU A 269 -0.25 -7.06 4.73
CA LEU A 269 -1.65 -7.15 4.33
C LEU A 269 -2.59 -7.46 5.50
N THR A 270 -2.21 -8.41 6.35
CA THR A 270 -3.03 -8.86 7.50
C THR A 270 -2.95 -7.93 8.70
N SER A 271 -1.91 -7.09 8.81
CA SER A 271 -1.81 -6.12 9.92
C SER A 271 -2.90 -5.05 9.93
N CYS A 272 -3.65 -4.93 8.83
CA CYS A 272 -4.64 -3.87 8.63
C CYS A 272 -6.10 -4.31 8.88
N GLY A 273 -6.36 -5.53 9.38
CA GLY A 273 -7.72 -5.95 9.72
C GLY A 273 -7.82 -7.38 10.28
N PRO A 274 -9.00 -7.78 10.79
CA PRO A 274 -9.22 -9.09 11.40
C PRO A 274 -9.34 -10.24 10.37
N TYR A 275 -9.17 -9.94 9.08
CA TYR A 275 -9.42 -10.89 8.00
C TYR A 275 -8.19 -11.77 7.75
N MET A 276 -8.39 -13.08 7.85
CA MET A 276 -7.38 -14.06 7.44
C MET A 276 -7.48 -14.33 5.94
N MET A 277 -6.34 -14.27 5.26
CA MET A 277 -6.21 -14.63 3.87
C MET A 277 -5.97 -16.13 3.76
N LYS A 278 -6.62 -16.80 2.79
CA LYS A 278 -6.33 -18.20 2.48
C LYS A 278 -4.90 -18.30 1.95
N GLU A 279 -4.22 -19.39 2.28
CA GLU A 279 -2.81 -19.60 1.92
C GLU A 279 -2.56 -19.54 0.40
N GLU A 280 -3.44 -20.15 -0.37
CA GLU A 280 -3.49 -20.08 -1.83
C GLU A 280 -3.58 -18.64 -2.39
N ASP A 281 -4.27 -17.74 -1.69
CA ASP A 281 -4.35 -16.32 -2.07
C ASP A 281 -3.12 -15.55 -1.58
N ALA A 282 -2.61 -15.88 -0.39
CA ALA A 282 -1.41 -15.28 0.19
C ALA A 282 -0.19 -15.51 -0.70
N MET A 283 -0.05 -16.72 -1.25
CA MET A 283 1.02 -17.05 -2.19
C MET A 283 1.04 -16.15 -3.44
N VAL A 284 -0.12 -15.66 -3.89
CA VAL A 284 -0.18 -14.74 -5.04
C VAL A 284 0.45 -13.39 -4.70
N TYR A 285 0.31 -12.90 -3.47
CA TYR A 285 0.95 -11.66 -2.99
C TYR A 285 2.42 -11.85 -2.61
N ARG A 286 2.82 -13.04 -2.16
CA ARG A 286 4.23 -13.35 -1.85
C ARG A 286 5.08 -13.50 -3.11
N ARG A 287 4.49 -14.00 -4.21
CA ARG A 287 5.24 -14.38 -5.41
C ARG A 287 6.21 -13.31 -5.91
N PRO A 288 5.86 -12.02 -6.05
CA PRO A 288 6.80 -11.03 -6.54
C PRO A 288 8.09 -10.95 -5.70
N TYR A 289 7.97 -11.07 -4.38
CA TYR A 289 9.10 -11.01 -3.43
C TYR A 289 9.93 -12.30 -3.42
N LEU A 290 9.29 -13.43 -3.73
CA LEU A 290 9.96 -14.73 -3.90
C LEU A 290 10.78 -14.80 -5.18
N THR A 291 10.30 -14.18 -6.26
CA THR A 291 10.90 -14.32 -7.59
C THR A 291 11.93 -13.26 -7.91
N SER A 292 11.89 -12.09 -7.26
CA SER A 292 12.84 -11.01 -7.52
C SER A 292 13.03 -10.10 -6.33
N GLY A 293 14.31 -9.81 -6.02
CA GLY A 293 14.65 -8.84 -4.99
C GLY A 293 14.30 -7.40 -5.36
N SER A 294 14.07 -7.11 -6.65
CA SER A 294 13.58 -5.80 -7.09
C SER A 294 12.25 -5.42 -6.44
N SER A 295 11.39 -6.40 -6.13
CA SER A 295 10.11 -6.19 -5.44
C SER A 295 10.32 -5.64 -4.04
N GLY A 296 11.26 -6.22 -3.30
CA GLY A 296 11.62 -5.76 -1.96
C GLY A 296 12.25 -4.36 -1.97
N PHE A 297 13.12 -4.08 -2.96
CA PHE A 297 13.72 -2.75 -3.09
C PHE A 297 12.70 -1.68 -3.49
N ALA A 298 11.77 -2.00 -4.39
CA ALA A 298 10.68 -1.11 -4.77
C ALA A 298 9.77 -0.83 -3.55
N LEU A 299 9.36 -1.86 -2.81
CA LEU A 299 8.55 -1.71 -1.59
C LEU A 299 9.22 -0.76 -0.57
N ASN A 300 10.53 -0.91 -0.37
CA ASN A 300 11.31 -0.05 0.50
C ASN A 300 11.34 1.40 0.00
N ALA A 301 11.66 1.62 -1.28
CA ALA A 301 11.72 2.94 -1.89
C ALA A 301 10.37 3.67 -1.79
N ILE A 302 9.26 2.97 -2.08
CA ILE A 302 7.90 3.50 -2.00
C ILE A 302 7.55 3.83 -0.54
N SER A 303 7.89 2.95 0.41
CA SER A 303 7.67 3.21 1.84
C SER A 303 8.41 4.47 2.33
N ARG A 304 9.64 4.69 1.85
CA ARG A 304 10.42 5.90 2.13
C ARG A 304 9.78 7.14 1.54
N ALA A 305 9.38 7.09 0.27
CA ALA A 305 8.72 8.19 -0.42
C ALA A 305 7.39 8.56 0.27
N MET A 306 6.53 7.57 0.52
CA MET A 306 5.26 7.75 1.24
C MET A 306 5.45 8.37 2.63
N LYS A 307 6.41 7.87 3.43
CA LYS A 307 6.68 8.44 4.75
C LYS A 307 7.12 9.90 4.68
N LYS A 308 7.90 10.27 3.68
CA LYS A 308 8.34 11.65 3.45
C LYS A 308 7.16 12.54 3.04
N ASP A 309 6.35 12.08 2.10
CA ASP A 309 5.23 12.84 1.54
C ASP A 309 4.12 13.09 2.56
N LEU A 310 3.77 12.06 3.35
CA LEU A 310 2.76 12.17 4.41
C LEU A 310 3.19 13.14 5.54
N LYS A 311 4.47 13.15 5.93
CA LYS A 311 4.99 14.09 6.94
C LYS A 311 4.89 15.55 6.48
N ALA A 312 5.18 15.82 5.22
CA ALA A 312 5.16 17.18 4.69
C ALA A 312 3.73 17.73 4.50
N GLY A 313 2.69 16.88 4.46
CA GLY A 313 1.29 17.32 4.43
C GLY A 313 0.84 18.09 5.68
N HIS A 314 1.41 17.79 6.84
CA HIS A 314 1.08 18.48 8.10
C HIS A 314 1.49 19.97 8.11
N HIS A 315 2.55 20.34 7.40
CA HIS A 315 3.04 21.72 7.40
C HIS A 315 2.27 22.64 6.43
N VAL A 316 1.54 22.08 5.47
CA VAL A 316 0.87 22.87 4.40
C VAL A 316 -0.55 23.28 4.80
N GLN A 317 -1.21 22.55 5.69
CA GLN A 317 -2.61 22.82 6.06
C GLN A 317 -2.79 24.16 6.79
N GLU A 318 -1.74 24.71 7.41
CA GLU A 318 -1.75 26.05 8.00
C GLU A 318 -1.55 27.18 6.97
N ASP A 319 -0.90 26.92 5.83
CA ASP A 319 -0.48 27.96 4.86
C ASP A 319 -1.48 28.19 3.70
N SER A 320 -2.48 27.31 3.49
CA SER A 320 -3.35 27.35 2.29
C SER A 320 -4.76 27.95 2.51
N GLY A 321 -5.00 28.66 3.61
CA GLY A 321 -6.34 29.11 4.02
C GLY A 321 -7.06 29.98 2.99
N GLU A 322 -6.35 30.91 2.34
CA GLU A 322 -6.95 31.81 1.34
C GLU A 322 -7.33 31.11 0.04
N GLU A 323 -6.48 30.19 -0.44
CA GLU A 323 -6.72 29.43 -1.67
C GLU A 323 -7.88 28.45 -1.48
N LEU A 324 -7.94 27.80 -0.33
CA LEU A 324 -9.07 26.97 0.07
C LEU A 324 -10.38 27.77 0.12
N GLY A 325 -10.34 29.00 0.66
CA GLY A 325 -11.48 29.91 0.66
C GLY A 325 -11.99 30.24 -0.74
N ARG A 326 -11.09 30.48 -1.71
CA ARG A 326 -11.46 30.76 -3.11
C ARG A 326 -12.10 29.55 -3.79
N ILE A 327 -11.54 28.36 -3.60
CA ILE A 327 -12.07 27.11 -4.17
C ILE A 327 -13.47 26.80 -3.61
N ILE A 328 -13.66 26.94 -2.29
CA ILE A 328 -14.97 26.75 -1.65
C ILE A 328 -16.00 27.72 -2.23
N ALA A 329 -15.64 28.99 -2.38
CA ALA A 329 -16.55 30.00 -2.95
C ALA A 329 -16.93 29.70 -4.41
N GLU A 330 -16.02 29.14 -5.21
CA GLU A 330 -16.29 28.76 -6.60
C GLU A 330 -17.21 27.54 -6.70
N ILE A 331 -16.99 26.52 -5.87
CA ILE A 331 -17.82 25.30 -5.83
C ILE A 331 -19.26 25.66 -5.40
N ILE A 332 -19.41 26.45 -4.34
CA ILE A 332 -20.74 26.92 -3.88
C ILE A 332 -21.46 27.70 -4.98
N ARG A 333 -20.72 28.50 -5.77
CA ARG A 333 -21.31 29.30 -6.85
C ARG A 333 -21.75 28.46 -8.05
N LYS A 334 -21.08 27.34 -8.36
CA LYS A 334 -21.47 26.42 -9.45
C LYS A 334 -22.65 25.48 -9.11
N SER A 335 -22.99 25.35 -7.83
CA SER A 335 -24.11 24.53 -7.36
C SER A 335 -25.46 25.29 -7.31
N LYS A 336 -25.48 26.56 -7.72
CA LYS A 336 -26.69 27.38 -7.91
C LYS A 336 -26.91 27.63 -9.40
#